data_AF-A0AA43EX81-F1
#
_entry.id   AF-A0AA43EX81-F1
#
_cell.length_a   1.000
_cell.length_b   1.000
_cell.length_c   1.000
_cell.angle_alpha   90.00
_cell.angle_beta   90.00
_cell.angle_gamma   90.00
#
_symmetry.space_group_name_H-M   'P 1'
#
loop_
_entity.id
_entity.type
_entity.pdbx_description
1 polymer ?
#
loop_
_entity_poly.entity_id
_entity_poly.type
_entity_poly.pdbx_seq_one_letter_code
_entity_poly.pdbx_strand_id
1 'polypeptide(L)'
;MFLHWHSGPGVRVPGTAIAADLPRRRPATIPVTHYYDAKRACRKCGRPFLFFAEEQKHWYEALAFPLEADCLECPPCRKDERKLRTLHRQYDALLARADRSEADTLELVKCALQLLESSVFTPKALPQLRALLRPLLADASGPRHAEATALLSRIKGIAA
;
A
#
# COMPACT_ATOMS: atom_id res chain seq x y z
N MET A 1 19.95 -28.97 12.42
CA MET A 1 18.66 -28.45 11.90
C MET A 1 18.86 -26.97 11.59
N PHE A 2 19.02 -26.60 10.32
CA PHE A 2 19.26 -25.21 9.91
C PHE A 2 17.93 -24.48 9.80
N LEU A 3 17.66 -23.66 10.81
CA LEU A 3 16.36 -23.03 11.01
C LEU A 3 16.47 -21.55 10.64
N HIS A 4 15.63 -21.12 9.70
CA HIS A 4 15.36 -19.75 9.24
C HIS A 4 16.17 -18.64 9.97
N TRP A 5 17.19 -18.11 9.30
CA TRP A 5 18.18 -17.19 9.88
C TRP A 5 17.55 -15.87 10.40
N HIS A 6 16.45 -15.40 9.80
CA HIS A 6 15.76 -14.17 10.20
C HIS A 6 14.86 -14.29 11.45
N SER A 7 14.69 -15.49 11.99
CA SER A 7 13.86 -15.68 13.18
C SER A 7 14.71 -16.37 14.24
N GLY A 8 15.43 -15.62 15.07
CA GLY A 8 16.15 -16.21 16.21
C GLY A 8 15.23 -17.00 17.15
N PRO A 9 15.75 -17.90 17.99
CA PRO A 9 14.94 -18.72 18.90
C PRO A 9 13.98 -17.91 19.78
N GLY A 10 14.37 -16.71 20.22
CA GLY A 10 13.55 -15.84 21.07
C GLY A 10 12.35 -15.17 20.38
N VAL A 11 12.30 -15.17 19.04
CA VAL A 11 11.18 -14.57 18.28
C VAL A 11 10.23 -15.62 17.70
N ARG A 12 10.59 -16.90 17.71
CA ARG A 12 9.72 -17.98 17.20
C ARG A 12 8.66 -18.36 18.22
N VAL A 13 7.48 -18.70 17.73
CA VAL A 13 6.45 -19.35 18.54
C VAL A 13 6.69 -20.87 18.48
N PRO A 14 6.88 -21.55 19.63
CA PRO A 14 7.02 -23.00 19.66
C PRO A 14 5.74 -23.71 19.16
N GLY A 15 5.90 -24.87 18.53
CA GLY A 15 4.75 -25.71 18.11
C GLY A 15 4.05 -25.27 16.81
N THR A 16 4.46 -24.17 16.18
CA THR A 16 3.84 -23.65 14.94
C THR A 16 4.65 -23.98 13.69
N ALA A 17 5.50 -25.00 13.74
CA ALA A 17 6.41 -25.30 12.66
C ALA A 17 5.65 -25.90 11.47
N ILE A 18 5.89 -25.39 10.26
CA ILE A 18 5.39 -26.03 9.03
C ILE A 18 6.54 -26.37 8.09
N ALA A 19 6.42 -27.51 7.40
CA ALA A 19 7.44 -28.02 6.51
C ALA A 19 7.55 -27.19 5.22
N ALA A 20 8.79 -27.10 4.73
CA ALA A 20 9.14 -26.47 3.49
C ALA A 20 8.90 -27.33 2.25
N ASP A 21 8.35 -26.76 1.18
CA ASP A 21 8.46 -27.34 -0.16
C ASP A 21 9.73 -26.79 -0.83
N LEU A 22 10.85 -27.51 -0.67
CA LEU A 22 12.16 -27.07 -1.14
C LEU A 22 12.22 -26.87 -2.67
N PRO A 23 11.66 -27.76 -3.51
CA PRO A 23 11.59 -27.55 -4.96
C PRO A 23 10.90 -26.26 -5.41
N ARG A 24 9.96 -25.73 -4.62
CA ARG A 24 9.18 -24.53 -5.00
C ARG A 24 9.86 -23.22 -4.66
N ARG A 25 11.02 -23.24 -3.99
CA ARG A 25 11.71 -22.02 -3.53
C ARG A 25 12.78 -21.61 -4.51
N ARG A 26 13.19 -20.34 -4.42
CA ARG A 26 14.47 -19.92 -4.98
C ARG A 26 15.61 -20.66 -4.27
N PRO A 27 16.68 -21.04 -4.99
CA PRO A 27 17.87 -21.61 -4.38
C PRO A 27 18.45 -20.64 -3.35
N ALA A 28 18.87 -21.15 -2.20
CA ALA A 28 19.59 -20.39 -1.19
C ALA A 28 20.81 -21.17 -0.71
N THR A 29 21.82 -20.43 -0.25
CA THR A 29 23.08 -21.00 0.24
C THR A 29 22.85 -21.93 1.43
N ILE A 30 21.86 -21.64 2.28
CA ILE A 30 21.46 -22.48 3.41
C ILE A 30 19.99 -22.83 3.26
N PRO A 31 19.63 -24.12 3.15
CA PRO A 31 18.24 -24.51 2.97
C PRO A 31 17.44 -24.26 4.27
N VAL A 32 16.35 -23.51 4.13
CA VAL A 32 15.33 -23.39 5.18
C VAL A 32 14.36 -24.56 5.02
N THR A 33 14.35 -25.47 5.99
CA THR A 33 13.49 -26.67 5.94
C THR A 33 12.13 -26.50 6.61
N HIS A 34 11.98 -25.49 7.47
CA HIS A 34 10.76 -25.25 8.24
C HIS A 34 10.53 -23.75 8.43
N TYR A 35 9.27 -23.34 8.45
CA TYR A 35 8.84 -22.01 8.88
C TYR A 35 8.15 -22.07 10.24
N TYR A 36 8.18 -20.96 10.96
CA TYR A 36 7.58 -20.81 12.29
C TYR A 36 6.86 -19.49 12.35
N ASP A 37 5.75 -19.42 13.08
CA ASP A 37 5.17 -18.14 13.44
C ASP A 37 6.22 -17.33 14.18
N ALA A 38 6.43 -16.10 13.72
CA ALA A 38 7.49 -15.26 14.22
C ALA A 38 6.91 -13.96 14.77
N LYS A 39 7.22 -13.65 16.02
CA LYS A 39 6.88 -12.38 16.66
C LYS A 39 7.68 -11.26 16.00
N ARG A 40 6.98 -10.18 15.64
CA ARG A 40 7.53 -8.98 15.00
C ARG A 40 6.89 -7.73 15.60
N ALA A 41 7.57 -6.60 15.45
CA ALA A 41 7.03 -5.27 15.72
C ALA A 41 6.93 -4.51 14.41
N CYS A 42 5.80 -3.86 14.15
CA CYS A 42 5.61 -3.13 12.90
C CYS A 42 6.48 -1.88 12.89
N ARG A 43 7.35 -1.74 11.87
CA ARG A 43 8.17 -0.54 11.68
C ARG A 43 7.36 0.76 11.56
N LYS A 44 6.13 0.69 11.02
CA LYS A 44 5.28 1.85 10.75
C LYS A 44 4.46 2.30 11.96
N CYS A 45 3.77 1.38 12.64
CA CYS A 45 2.86 1.71 13.75
C CYS A 45 3.33 1.18 15.12
N GLY A 46 4.48 0.51 15.19
CA GLY A 46 5.04 -0.03 16.42
C GLY A 46 4.35 -1.27 16.99
N ARG A 47 3.11 -1.58 16.55
CA ARG A 47 2.35 -2.68 17.16
C ARG A 47 3.02 -4.04 16.98
N PRO A 48 2.94 -4.93 17.99
CA PRO A 48 3.34 -6.31 17.84
C PRO A 48 2.40 -7.05 16.88
N PHE A 49 2.95 -7.96 16.09
CA PHE A 49 2.19 -8.84 15.22
C PHE A 49 2.94 -10.15 14.97
N LEU A 50 2.23 -11.15 14.43
CA LEU A 50 2.83 -12.41 14.01
C LEU A 50 3.03 -12.42 12.51
N PHE A 51 4.23 -12.81 12.08
CA PHE A 51 4.48 -13.28 10.73
C PHE A 51 4.25 -14.78 10.71
N PHE A 52 3.08 -15.19 10.21
CA PHE A 52 2.67 -16.60 10.25
C PHE A 52 3.55 -17.48 9.39
N ALA A 53 3.72 -18.73 9.80
CA ALA A 53 4.46 -19.74 9.07
C ALA A 53 3.83 -19.99 7.69
N GLU A 54 2.50 -20.02 7.61
CA GLU A 54 1.76 -20.14 6.35
C GLU A 54 1.98 -18.94 5.43
N GLU A 55 2.03 -17.73 6.01
CA GLU A 55 2.32 -16.52 5.25
C GLU A 55 3.74 -16.56 4.67
N GLN A 56 4.73 -16.96 5.47
CA GLN A 56 6.10 -17.20 5.02
C GLN A 56 6.14 -18.19 3.85
N LYS A 57 5.43 -19.32 3.98
CA LYS A 57 5.36 -20.34 2.92
C LYS A 57 4.83 -19.76 1.62
N HIS A 58 3.74 -19.01 1.67
CA HIS A 58 3.20 -18.35 0.49
C HIS A 58 4.19 -17.33 -0.12
N TRP A 59 4.85 -16.52 0.71
CA TRP A 59 5.81 -15.51 0.26
C TRP A 59 6.99 -16.11 -0.51
N TYR A 60 7.64 -17.12 0.07
CA TYR A 60 8.88 -17.65 -0.48
C TYR A 60 8.65 -18.70 -1.58
N GLU A 61 7.53 -19.44 -1.55
CA GLU A 61 7.25 -20.50 -2.52
C GLU A 61 6.33 -20.06 -3.65
N ALA A 62 5.28 -19.27 -3.36
CA ALA A 62 4.32 -18.86 -4.38
C ALA A 62 4.67 -17.50 -5.00
N LEU A 63 5.06 -16.53 -4.18
CA LEU A 63 5.47 -15.19 -4.64
C LEU A 63 6.96 -15.12 -5.01
N ALA A 64 7.70 -16.21 -4.75
CA ALA A 64 9.13 -16.34 -5.04
C ALA A 64 9.98 -15.19 -4.46
N PHE A 65 9.62 -14.68 -3.28
CA PHE A 65 10.48 -13.74 -2.56
C PHE A 65 11.80 -14.43 -2.15
N PRO A 66 12.93 -13.70 -2.08
CA PRO A 66 14.16 -14.21 -1.49
C PRO A 66 13.92 -14.64 -0.05
N LEU A 67 14.59 -15.70 0.42
CA LEU A 67 14.48 -16.16 1.80
C LEU A 67 15.01 -15.11 2.80
N GLU A 68 15.77 -14.13 2.30
CA GLU A 68 16.27 -12.99 3.04
C GLU A 68 15.21 -11.90 3.28
N ALA A 69 14.06 -11.98 2.60
CA ALA A 69 13.00 -11.00 2.77
C ALA A 69 12.32 -11.19 4.14
N ASP A 70 12.19 -10.10 4.91
CA ASP A 70 11.51 -10.10 6.21
C ASP A 70 10.23 -9.26 6.20
N CYS A 71 9.35 -9.61 7.12
CA CYS A 71 8.04 -9.03 7.29
C CYS A 71 8.13 -7.88 8.30
N LEU A 72 8.43 -6.67 7.80
CA LEU A 72 8.71 -5.48 8.65
C LEU A 72 7.46 -4.69 9.04
N GLU A 73 6.34 -4.92 8.35
CA GLU A 73 5.11 -4.17 8.55
C GLU A 73 3.95 -5.11 8.78
N CYS A 74 3.08 -4.79 9.73
CA CYS A 74 1.90 -5.60 10.04
C CYS A 74 0.88 -5.61 8.88
N PRO A 75 -0.06 -6.59 8.84
CA PRO A 75 -0.95 -6.75 7.69
C PRO A 75 -1.79 -5.52 7.35
N PRO A 76 -2.38 -4.78 8.32
CA PRO A 76 -3.11 -3.57 7.96
C PRO A 76 -2.20 -2.45 7.43
N CYS A 77 -0.97 -2.27 7.95
CA CYS A 77 -0.06 -1.27 7.38
C CYS A 77 0.34 -1.61 5.94
N ARG A 78 0.59 -2.91 5.65
CA ARG A 78 0.83 -3.37 4.28
C ARG A 78 -0.39 -3.17 3.38
N LYS A 79 -1.61 -3.38 3.91
CA LYS A 79 -2.86 -3.14 3.17
C LYS A 79 -3.01 -1.68 2.81
N ASP A 80 -2.74 -0.78 3.76
CA ASP A 80 -2.78 0.66 3.53
C ASP A 80 -1.73 1.06 2.50
N GLU A 81 -0.50 0.54 2.60
CA GLU A 81 0.55 0.80 1.62
C GLU A 81 0.15 0.33 0.21
N ARG A 82 -0.43 -0.88 0.09
CA ARG A 82 -0.96 -1.38 -1.19
C ARG A 82 -2.03 -0.45 -1.75
N LYS A 83 -2.96 0.02 -0.90
CA LYS A 83 -4.00 0.99 -1.30
C LYS A 83 -3.38 2.28 -1.83
N LEU A 84 -2.40 2.83 -1.10
CA LEU A 84 -1.70 4.05 -1.52
C LEU A 84 -0.94 3.86 -2.84
N ARG A 85 -0.26 2.73 -3.03
CA ARG A 85 0.43 2.41 -4.29
C ARG A 85 -0.57 2.32 -5.45
N THR A 86 -1.74 1.71 -5.24
CA THR A 86 -2.80 1.66 -6.27
C THR A 86 -3.30 3.06 -6.60
N LEU A 87 -3.58 3.89 -5.59
CA LEU A 87 -4.02 5.27 -5.79
C LEU A 87 -2.98 6.11 -6.53
N HIS A 88 -1.69 5.95 -6.21
CA HIS A 88 -0.61 6.64 -6.89
C HIS A 88 -0.54 6.22 -8.37
N ARG A 89 -0.61 4.92 -8.67
CA ARG A 89 -0.64 4.42 -10.05
C ARG A 89 -1.83 4.96 -10.85
N GLN A 90 -3.00 5.02 -10.22
CA GLN A 90 -4.19 5.60 -10.85
C GLN A 90 -4.01 7.09 -11.13
N TYR A 91 -3.47 7.84 -10.17
CA TYR A 91 -3.14 9.25 -10.35
C TYR A 91 -2.16 9.45 -11.52
N ASP A 92 -1.06 8.70 -11.56
CA ASP A 92 -0.05 8.79 -12.62
C ASP A 92 -0.64 8.44 -14.00
N ALA A 93 -1.45 7.38 -14.07
CA ALA A 93 -2.12 6.97 -15.31
C ALA A 93 -3.07 8.05 -15.82
N LEU A 94 -3.86 8.69 -14.94
CA LEU A 94 -4.75 9.78 -15.31
C LEU A 94 -3.99 11.04 -15.71
N LEU A 95 -2.88 11.35 -15.02
CA LEU A 95 -2.04 12.51 -15.33
C LEU A 95 -1.37 12.39 -16.70
N ALA A 96 -0.94 11.19 -17.09
CA ALA A 96 -0.29 10.91 -18.36
C ALA A 96 -1.24 10.96 -19.58
N ARG A 97 -2.57 10.94 -19.38
CA ARG A 97 -3.55 11.01 -20.48
C ARG A 97 -3.64 12.43 -21.03
N ALA A 98 -3.53 12.54 -22.36
CA ALA A 98 -3.60 13.82 -23.08
C ALA A 98 -5.06 14.32 -23.24
N ASP A 99 -6.01 13.39 -23.40
CA ASP A 99 -7.44 13.62 -23.67
C ASP A 99 -8.30 13.31 -22.42
N ARG A 100 -8.05 14.01 -21.31
CA ARG A 100 -8.83 13.80 -20.09
C ARG A 100 -10.26 14.31 -20.25
N SER A 101 -11.22 13.41 -20.01
CA SER A 101 -12.62 13.80 -19.84
C SER A 101 -12.83 14.54 -18.50
N GLU A 102 -14.01 15.13 -18.34
CA GLU A 102 -14.42 15.73 -17.07
C GLU A 102 -14.45 14.71 -15.92
N ALA A 103 -14.89 13.47 -16.22
CA ALA A 103 -14.89 12.36 -15.28
C ALA A 103 -13.46 11.95 -14.88
N ASP A 104 -12.54 11.87 -15.85
CA ASP A 104 -11.13 11.59 -15.57
C ASP A 104 -10.49 12.68 -14.71
N THR A 105 -10.88 13.94 -14.93
CA THR A 105 -10.39 15.07 -14.14
C THR A 105 -10.88 15.02 -12.69
N LEU A 106 -12.15 14.68 -12.48
CA LEU A 106 -12.70 14.48 -11.13
C LEU A 106 -12.01 13.32 -10.41
N GLU A 107 -11.80 12.21 -11.10
CA GLU A 107 -11.14 11.04 -10.52
C GLU A 107 -9.68 11.34 -10.17
N LEU A 108 -8.96 12.08 -11.01
CA LEU A 108 -7.61 12.55 -10.73
C LEU A 108 -7.57 13.40 -9.45
N VAL A 109 -8.50 14.34 -9.32
CA VAL A 109 -8.59 15.20 -8.12
C VAL A 109 -8.92 14.38 -6.87
N LYS A 110 -9.80 13.37 -6.96
CA LYS A 110 -10.09 12.45 -5.85
C LYS A 110 -8.86 11.67 -5.41
N CYS A 111 -8.13 11.07 -6.37
CA CYS A 111 -6.90 10.32 -6.08
C CYS A 111 -5.88 11.24 -5.39
N ALA A 112 -5.66 12.44 -5.93
CA ALA A 112 -4.74 13.41 -5.35
C ALA A 112 -5.14 13.84 -3.93
N LEU A 113 -6.43 14.06 -3.66
CA LEU A 113 -6.92 14.39 -2.32
C LEU A 113 -6.70 13.26 -1.33
N GLN A 114 -6.97 12.01 -1.72
CA GLN A 114 -6.72 10.86 -0.84
C GLN A 114 -5.23 10.67 -0.54
N LEU A 115 -4.35 10.96 -1.50
CA LEU A 115 -2.90 10.96 -1.29
C LEU A 115 -2.43 12.09 -0.37
N LEU A 116 -3.05 13.27 -0.45
CA LEU A 116 -2.82 14.39 0.48
C LEU A 116 -3.28 14.06 1.91
N GLU A 117 -4.49 13.54 2.07
CA GLU A 117 -5.04 13.13 3.37
C GLU A 117 -4.18 12.04 4.03
N SER A 118 -3.54 11.19 3.22
CA SER A 118 -2.61 10.15 3.69
C SER A 118 -1.19 10.66 3.93
N SER A 119 -0.95 11.97 3.83
CA SER A 119 0.35 12.64 3.96
C SER A 119 1.43 12.12 2.99
N VAL A 120 1.03 11.50 1.87
CA VAL A 120 1.94 11.07 0.79
C VAL A 120 2.30 12.26 -0.09
N PHE A 121 1.33 13.11 -0.38
CA PHE A 121 1.52 14.36 -1.13
C PHE A 121 1.61 15.56 -0.20
N THR A 122 2.27 16.62 -0.68
CA THR A 122 2.38 17.88 0.05
C THR A 122 1.25 18.84 -0.33
N PRO A 123 0.80 19.73 0.58
CA PRO A 123 -0.26 20.71 0.32
C PRO A 123 0.02 21.67 -0.84
N LYS A 124 1.24 21.69 -1.36
CA LYS A 124 1.64 22.47 -2.55
C LYS A 124 0.84 22.12 -3.80
N ALA A 125 0.24 20.93 -3.86
CA ALA A 125 -0.62 20.52 -4.97
C ALA A 125 -2.02 21.17 -4.94
N LEU A 126 -2.47 21.73 -3.81
CA LEU A 126 -3.84 22.25 -3.66
C LEU A 126 -4.24 23.34 -4.68
N PRO A 127 -3.37 24.31 -5.05
CA PRO A 127 -3.70 25.30 -6.08
C PRO A 127 -3.95 24.66 -7.45
N GLN A 128 -3.16 23.65 -7.82
CA GLN A 128 -3.32 22.92 -9.07
C GLN A 128 -4.64 22.13 -9.09
N LEU A 129 -5.00 21.48 -7.98
CA LEU A 129 -6.29 20.79 -7.86
C LEU A 129 -7.48 21.75 -7.99
N ARG A 130 -7.40 22.94 -7.40
CA ARG A 130 -8.43 23.98 -7.57
C ARG A 130 -8.54 24.44 -9.02
N ALA A 131 -7.42 24.61 -9.71
CA ALA A 131 -7.40 25.00 -11.12
C ALA A 131 -8.10 23.96 -12.01
N LEU A 132 -7.90 22.67 -11.75
CA LEU A 132 -8.55 21.58 -12.50
C LEU A 132 -10.07 21.53 -12.28
N LEU A 133 -10.57 21.94 -11.11
CA LEU A 133 -12.01 21.97 -10.83
C LEU A 133 -12.72 23.21 -11.38
N ARG A 134 -12.01 24.30 -11.70
CA ARG A 134 -12.63 25.57 -12.14
C ARG A 134 -13.58 25.42 -13.35
N PRO A 135 -13.21 24.71 -14.44
CA PRO A 135 -14.10 24.55 -15.58
C PRO A 135 -15.40 23.82 -15.22
N LEU A 136 -15.31 22.78 -14.38
CA LEU A 136 -16.44 21.96 -13.95
C LEU A 136 -17.39 22.70 -12.99
N LEU A 137 -16.87 23.70 -12.28
CA LEU A 137 -17.65 24.55 -11.40
C LEU A 137 -18.33 25.70 -12.15
N ALA A 138 -17.81 26.08 -13.32
CA ALA A 138 -18.39 27.15 -14.14
C ALA A 138 -19.73 26.72 -14.79
N ASP A 139 -19.89 25.43 -15.09
CA ASP A 139 -21.16 24.86 -15.53
C ASP A 139 -22.01 24.43 -14.32
N ALA A 140 -22.86 25.34 -13.84
CA ALA A 140 -23.74 25.11 -12.68
C ALA A 140 -24.83 24.04 -12.93
N SER A 141 -25.17 23.80 -14.20
CA SER A 141 -26.20 22.83 -14.61
C SER A 141 -25.59 21.49 -15.02
N GLY A 142 -24.27 21.39 -15.06
CA GLY A 142 -23.56 20.20 -15.49
C GLY A 142 -23.76 19.01 -14.54
N PRO A 143 -23.79 17.76 -15.05
CA PRO A 143 -24.00 16.56 -14.24
C PRO A 143 -22.89 16.32 -13.21
N ARG A 144 -21.77 17.02 -13.35
CA ARG A 144 -20.55 16.89 -12.53
C ARG A 144 -20.33 18.04 -11.55
N HIS A 145 -21.20 19.05 -11.55
CA HIS A 145 -21.08 20.25 -10.71
C HIS A 145 -21.13 19.93 -9.21
N ALA A 146 -22.09 19.09 -8.80
CA ALA A 146 -22.25 18.69 -7.39
C ALA A 146 -21.02 17.95 -6.86
N GLU A 147 -20.44 17.06 -7.67
CA GLU A 147 -19.25 16.30 -7.34
C GLU A 147 -18.01 17.20 -7.24
N ALA A 148 -17.83 18.12 -8.20
CA ALA A 148 -16.75 19.12 -8.16
C ALA A 148 -16.86 20.02 -6.91
N THR A 149 -18.07 20.41 -6.51
CA THR A 149 -18.32 21.23 -5.33
C THR A 149 -17.96 20.49 -4.03
N ALA A 150 -18.30 19.20 -3.94
CA ALA A 150 -17.93 18.36 -2.80
C ALA A 150 -16.39 18.17 -2.69
N LEU A 151 -15.68 18.08 -3.81
CA LEU A 151 -14.21 18.02 -3.79
C LEU A 151 -13.58 19.36 -3.38
N LEU A 152 -14.17 20.48 -3.82
CA LEU A 152 -13.71 21.81 -3.41
C LEU A 152 -13.90 22.05 -1.91
N SER A 153 -14.98 21.59 -1.30
CA SER A 153 -15.19 21.72 0.15
C SER A 153 -14.14 20.93 0.93
N ARG A 154 -13.79 19.71 0.50
CA ARG A 154 -12.70 18.91 1.08
C ARG A 154 -11.35 19.61 0.96
N ILE A 155 -11.03 20.20 -0.19
CA ILE A 155 -9.81 20.99 -0.40
C ILE A 155 -9.73 22.17 0.58
N LYS A 156 -10.86 22.83 0.88
CA LYS A 156 -10.90 23.92 1.87
C LYS A 156 -10.62 23.41 3.28
N GLY A 157 -11.15 22.24 3.64
CA GLY A 157 -10.91 21.62 4.95
C GLY A 157 -9.47 21.21 5.22
N ILE A 158 -8.68 20.87 4.19
CA ILE A 158 -7.24 20.52 4.32
C ILE A 158 -6.36 21.77 4.42
N ALA A 159 -6.82 22.91 3.91
CA ALA A 159 -6.07 24.16 3.89
C ALA A 159 -6.30 25.07 5.11
N ALA A 160 -7.27 24.73 5.95
CA ALA A 160 -7.61 25.41 7.20
C ALA A 160 -6.78 24.83 8.36
#